data_AF-A0A8D8FSD3-F1
#
_entry.id   AF-A0A8D8FSD3-F1
#
_cell.length_a   1.000
_cell.length_b   1.000
_cell.length_c   1.000
_cell.angle_alpha   90.00
_cell.angle_beta   90.00
_cell.angle_gamma   90.00
#
_symmetry.space_group_name_H-M   'P 1'
#
loop_
_entity.id
_entity.type
_entity.pdbx_description
1 polymer ?
#
loop_
_entity_poly.entity_id
_entity_poly.type
_entity_poly.pdbx_seq_one_letter_code
_entity_poly.pdbx_strand_id
1 'polypeptide(L)'
;MGLIGRRRSSFLKIIALLGVVWFMVVFVLYSDDGSSSSSRSAGGVAGPSGGGSAFEAPRRLPLQGIRDRFNQFIINAREDANKDDLSPDVDGGEGGAGGVVDYVNNNIDGDVPFVEKETKRKVPPKSKKRNENQDLTGVIAPPNEDSPDAPGAMGKPVVLPKDMSPEMKKAVDDGWAKNAFNQYAADMISIRRSLPDPRDPWCKEPNRYQKDLPATSVIICFHNEAWSVLLRTVHSVLDRSPEHLVKEVILVDDFSDMPHTQKQLEDYFEAYPRVKIVRAPKREGLIRARLLGARYATAPVLTYLDSHCECTTGWLEPLLDRIAKNSTTVVCPVIDVIDDNTMEYHYRDSGGVNVGGFDWNLQFNWHAVPEKEKRRHKSTAEPVWSPTMAGGLFSIDKEFFERLGTYDSGFDIWGGENLELSFKTWMCGGTLEIVPCSHVGHIFRKRSPYKWRTGVNVIKRNSVRLAEVWLDEYAKYYYQRIGNDKGDYGDVSSRKQLREELGCKSFRWYLDNIFPELFIPGEAVASGEVKSLILILCLVFFPFTNKNNHFESQHANPR
;
A
#
# COMPACT_ATOMS: atom_id res chain seq x y z
N MET A 1 62.20 10.24 14.52
CA MET A 1 61.41 10.98 13.49
C MET A 1 59.91 10.77 13.72
N GLY A 2 59.33 11.32 14.79
CA GLY A 2 58.00 10.88 15.26
C GLY A 2 56.98 11.99 15.59
N LEU A 3 57.03 13.15 14.94
CA LEU A 3 56.12 14.27 15.27
C LEU A 3 55.45 14.98 14.07
N ILE A 4 55.57 14.47 12.85
CA ILE A 4 55.02 15.14 11.64
C ILE A 4 53.65 14.58 11.17
N GLY A 5 53.17 13.46 11.74
CA GLY A 5 51.93 12.80 11.29
C GLY A 5 50.60 13.40 11.81
N ARG A 6 50.59 14.08 12.96
CA ARG A 6 49.33 14.47 13.64
C ARG A 6 48.76 15.83 13.21
N ARG A 7 49.54 16.72 12.59
CA ARG A 7 49.08 18.05 12.15
C ARG A 7 48.44 18.10 10.76
N ARG A 8 48.68 17.10 9.89
CA ARG A 8 48.06 17.04 8.55
C ARG A 8 46.57 16.65 8.58
N SER A 9 46.14 15.84 9.57
CA SER A 9 44.74 15.40 9.71
C SER A 9 43.79 16.55 10.08
N SER A 10 44.19 17.42 11.01
CA SER A 10 43.35 18.56 11.42
C SER A 10 43.23 19.63 10.34
N PHE A 11 44.28 19.84 9.54
CA PHE A 11 44.28 20.81 8.46
C PHE A 11 43.36 20.36 7.31
N LEU A 12 43.35 19.07 6.94
CA LEU A 12 42.41 18.52 5.97
C LEU A 12 40.95 18.60 6.44
N LYS A 13 40.69 18.38 7.74
CA LYS A 13 39.35 18.52 8.33
C LYS A 13 38.84 19.97 8.26
N ILE A 14 39.71 20.95 8.49
CA ILE A 14 39.36 22.39 8.38
C ILE A 14 39.09 22.78 6.92
N ILE A 15 39.91 22.31 5.96
CA ILE A 15 39.67 22.58 4.54
C ILE A 15 38.36 21.94 4.06
N ALA A 16 38.05 20.71 4.49
CA ALA A 16 36.79 20.05 4.17
C ALA A 16 35.58 20.82 4.75
N LEU A 17 35.69 21.30 5.99
CA LEU A 17 34.63 22.09 6.63
C LEU A 17 34.42 23.44 5.93
N LEU A 18 35.50 24.11 5.54
CA LEU A 18 35.45 25.38 4.79
C LEU A 18 34.85 25.18 3.39
N GLY A 19 35.13 24.03 2.73
CA GLY A 19 34.51 23.68 1.46
C GLY A 19 33.00 23.46 1.56
N VAL A 20 32.54 22.79 2.62
CA VAL A 20 31.10 22.57 2.87
C VAL A 20 30.39 23.88 3.20
N VAL A 21 31.00 24.74 4.03
CA VAL A 21 30.45 26.06 4.36
C VAL A 21 30.40 26.97 3.13
N TRP A 22 31.46 26.97 2.30
CA TRP A 22 31.47 27.75 1.07
C TRP A 22 30.42 27.26 0.06
N PHE A 23 30.26 25.94 -0.11
CA PHE A 23 29.22 25.37 -0.97
C PHE A 23 27.80 25.73 -0.50
N MET A 24 27.54 25.68 0.81
CA MET A 24 26.26 26.10 1.39
C MET A 24 25.98 27.60 1.16
N VAL A 25 27.00 28.46 1.32
CA VAL A 25 26.87 29.89 1.06
C VAL A 25 26.62 30.18 -0.42
N VAL A 26 27.35 29.52 -1.33
CA VAL A 26 27.13 29.67 -2.78
C VAL A 26 25.77 29.13 -3.20
N PHE A 27 25.34 27.97 -2.68
CA PHE A 27 24.03 27.41 -2.97
C PHE A 27 22.88 28.32 -2.52
N VAL A 28 23.00 28.94 -1.35
CA VAL A 28 22.00 29.90 -0.85
C VAL A 28 22.03 31.21 -1.64
N LEU A 29 23.21 31.68 -2.07
CA LEU A 29 23.33 32.92 -2.85
C LEU A 29 22.92 32.77 -4.32
N TYR A 30 23.05 31.57 -4.92
CA TYR A 30 22.71 31.33 -6.33
C TYR A 30 21.36 30.64 -6.56
N SER A 31 20.68 30.17 -5.51
CA SER A 31 19.32 29.62 -5.64
C SER A 31 18.22 30.70 -5.61
N ASP A 32 18.57 31.99 -5.55
CA ASP A 32 17.61 33.11 -5.45
C ASP A 32 17.52 33.98 -6.72
N ASP A 33 18.21 33.64 -7.82
CA ASP A 33 18.15 34.38 -9.09
C ASP A 33 17.42 33.60 -10.21
N GLY A 34 16.26 33.03 -9.85
CA GLY A 34 15.37 32.30 -10.74
C GLY A 34 14.09 33.03 -11.14
N SER A 35 14.00 34.37 -10.99
CA SER A 35 12.84 35.10 -11.52
C SER A 35 13.08 36.60 -11.76
N SER A 36 13.73 36.94 -12.88
CA SER A 36 13.36 38.13 -13.67
C SER A 36 13.97 37.99 -15.07
N SER A 37 13.19 38.00 -16.16
CA SER A 37 12.72 39.23 -16.77
C SER A 37 11.81 38.95 -17.98
N SER A 38 10.71 39.68 -18.10
CA SER A 38 10.53 40.60 -19.23
C SER A 38 9.31 41.49 -18.98
N SER A 39 9.54 42.78 -19.11
CA SER A 39 8.64 43.90 -18.86
C SER A 39 7.95 44.34 -20.16
N ARG A 40 6.76 44.95 -20.06
CA ARG A 40 6.45 46.26 -20.67
C ARG A 40 5.05 46.81 -20.30
N SER A 41 5.09 47.91 -19.56
CA SER A 41 4.27 49.14 -19.58
C SER A 41 2.88 49.16 -20.24
N ALA A 42 1.88 49.74 -19.55
CA ALA A 42 1.54 51.17 -19.66
C ALA A 42 0.21 51.54 -18.95
N GLY A 43 0.17 52.73 -18.35
CA GLY A 43 -1.02 53.61 -18.33
C GLY A 43 -1.97 53.47 -17.14
N GLY A 44 -2.08 54.53 -16.33
CA GLY A 44 -2.94 54.58 -15.14
C GLY A 44 -4.31 55.23 -15.36
N VAL A 45 -5.06 55.39 -14.28
CA VAL A 45 -5.80 56.60 -13.80
C VAL A 45 -6.60 56.22 -12.54
N ALA A 46 -6.75 57.21 -11.66
CA ALA A 46 -7.13 57.17 -10.25
C ALA A 46 -8.65 57.21 -9.93
N GLY A 47 -9.01 56.82 -8.70
CA GLY A 47 -10.24 57.22 -8.01
C GLY A 47 -10.75 56.26 -6.92
N PRO A 48 -11.29 56.72 -5.77
CA PRO A 48 -10.93 56.18 -4.44
C PRO A 48 -12.08 55.64 -3.55
N SER A 49 -11.68 55.17 -2.35
CA SER A 49 -12.43 54.86 -1.10
C SER A 49 -13.02 53.44 -0.98
N GLY A 50 -12.86 52.69 0.11
CA GLY A 50 -12.16 52.85 1.39
C GLY A 50 -12.40 51.62 2.29
N GLY A 51 -11.52 51.41 3.29
CA GLY A 51 -11.77 50.55 4.46
C GLY A 51 -11.08 49.20 4.48
N GLY A 52 -9.81 49.16 4.93
CA GLY A 52 -9.06 47.93 5.14
C GLY A 52 -9.15 47.36 6.56
N SER A 53 -8.85 46.06 6.68
CA SER A 53 -8.20 45.45 7.84
C SER A 53 -7.05 44.57 7.33
N ALA A 54 -5.87 44.82 7.85
CA ALA A 54 -4.57 44.40 7.34
C ALA A 54 -4.30 42.89 7.42
N PHE A 55 -3.66 42.37 6.37
CA PHE A 55 -2.95 41.09 6.40
C PHE A 55 -1.59 41.32 7.09
N GLU A 56 -1.38 40.70 8.25
CA GLU A 56 -0.10 40.71 8.97
C GLU A 56 0.82 39.65 8.35
N ALA A 57 2.01 40.06 7.89
CA ALA A 57 3.03 39.15 7.37
C ALA A 57 3.59 38.25 8.49
N PRO A 58 3.97 36.98 8.23
CA PRO A 58 4.47 36.08 9.27
C PRO A 58 5.78 36.61 9.89
N ARG A 59 5.79 36.74 11.23
CA ARG A 59 6.97 37.12 12.01
C ARG A 59 8.06 36.05 11.92
N ARG A 60 9.30 36.47 11.64
CA ARG A 60 10.52 35.63 11.74
C ARG A 60 10.71 35.15 13.18
N LEU A 61 10.96 33.85 13.36
CA LEU A 61 11.41 33.26 14.63
C LEU A 61 12.81 33.80 15.00
N PRO A 62 13.08 34.13 16.29
CA PRO A 62 14.37 34.68 16.70
C PRO A 62 15.44 33.57 16.78
N LEU A 63 16.53 33.74 16.02
CA LEU A 63 17.69 32.86 15.86
C LEU A 63 18.50 32.58 17.14
N GLN A 64 18.11 33.12 18.29
CA GLN A 64 18.88 33.07 19.53
C GLN A 64 18.71 31.72 20.26
N GLY A 65 17.51 31.13 20.25
CA GLY A 65 17.23 29.85 20.94
C GLY A 65 17.81 28.59 20.26
N ILE A 66 18.30 28.71 19.02
CA ILE A 66 18.97 27.61 18.29
C ILE A 66 20.45 27.56 18.66
N ARG A 67 21.07 28.72 18.87
CA ARG A 67 22.49 28.86 19.23
C ARG A 67 22.78 28.28 20.62
N ASP A 68 21.88 28.47 21.57
CA ASP A 68 22.06 27.98 22.94
C ASP A 68 21.92 26.45 23.03
N ARG A 69 20.97 25.86 22.29
CA ARG A 69 20.84 24.39 22.20
C ARG A 69 22.04 23.75 21.49
N PHE A 70 22.59 24.42 20.48
CA PHE A 70 23.78 23.95 19.77
C PHE A 70 25.02 23.98 20.66
N ASN A 71 25.19 25.03 21.47
CA ASN A 71 26.30 25.11 22.43
C ASN A 71 26.20 24.05 23.53
N GLN A 72 25.00 23.75 24.03
CA GLN A 72 24.79 22.69 25.03
C GLN A 72 25.11 21.29 24.47
N PHE A 73 24.76 21.04 23.20
CA PHE A 73 25.09 19.79 22.50
C PHE A 73 26.62 19.60 22.37
N ILE A 74 27.36 20.66 22.05
CA ILE A 74 28.83 20.62 21.94
C ILE A 74 29.51 20.35 23.30
N ILE A 75 28.94 20.85 24.41
CA ILE A 75 29.46 20.59 25.76
C ILE A 75 29.25 19.12 26.14
N ASN A 76 28.05 18.57 25.94
CA ASN A 76 27.74 17.18 26.27
C ASN A 76 28.58 16.18 25.44
N ALA A 77 28.78 16.46 24.16
CA ALA A 77 29.62 15.64 23.28
C ALA A 77 31.11 15.63 23.68
N ARG A 78 31.57 16.65 24.43
CA ARG A 78 32.93 16.75 24.96
C ARG A 78 33.13 15.91 26.22
N GLU A 79 32.08 15.72 27.02
CA GLU A 79 32.12 14.90 28.24
C GLU A 79 32.08 13.39 27.91
N ASP A 80 31.34 13.00 26.87
CA ASP A 80 31.28 11.60 26.43
C ASP A 80 32.58 11.12 25.75
N ALA A 81 33.37 12.04 25.18
CA ALA A 81 34.63 11.72 24.52
C ALA A 81 35.80 11.41 25.49
N ASN A 82 35.63 11.58 26.80
CA ASN A 82 36.67 11.39 27.82
C ASN A 82 36.51 10.12 28.67
N LYS A 83 35.64 9.18 28.29
CA LYS A 83 35.49 7.89 28.98
C LYS A 83 36.30 6.82 28.24
N ASP A 84 37.43 6.42 28.83
CA ASP A 84 38.19 5.22 28.44
C ASP A 84 37.61 4.00 29.15
N ASP A 85 37.35 2.90 28.43
CA ASP A 85 37.31 1.57 29.05
C ASP A 85 37.73 0.45 28.08
N LEU A 86 38.50 -0.46 28.66
CA LEU A 86 39.27 -1.54 28.05
C LEU A 86 38.45 -2.81 27.80
N SER A 87 38.79 -3.50 26.70
CA SER A 87 38.45 -4.87 26.27
C SER A 87 38.90 -5.97 27.28
N PRO A 88 38.50 -7.28 27.22
CA PRO A 88 38.69 -8.15 26.04
C PRO A 88 37.66 -9.30 25.75
N ASP A 89 37.76 -9.78 24.49
CA ASP A 89 37.16 -10.97 23.84
C ASP A 89 37.58 -12.33 24.42
N VAL A 90 36.85 -13.43 24.10
CA VAL A 90 37.37 -14.79 23.75
C VAL A 90 36.31 -15.70 23.04
N ASP A 91 36.72 -16.27 21.88
CA ASP A 91 36.44 -17.54 21.12
C ASP A 91 35.05 -18.19 20.91
N GLY A 92 34.70 -18.44 19.63
CA GLY A 92 35.14 -19.61 18.82
C GLY A 92 34.33 -20.93 18.83
N GLY A 93 33.86 -21.41 17.65
CA GLY A 93 33.44 -22.81 17.44
C GLY A 93 32.71 -23.12 16.11
N GLU A 94 33.36 -23.91 15.24
CA GLU A 94 32.91 -24.42 13.93
C GLU A 94 31.94 -25.63 13.98
N GLY A 95 31.24 -25.90 12.86
CA GLY A 95 30.69 -27.22 12.52
C GLY A 95 29.77 -27.23 11.30
N GLY A 96 30.22 -27.79 10.17
CA GLY A 96 29.45 -27.91 8.91
C GLY A 96 28.83 -29.29 8.65
N ALA A 97 27.98 -29.39 7.62
CA ALA A 97 27.82 -30.52 6.70
C ALA A 97 26.67 -30.24 5.69
N GLY A 98 26.88 -30.59 4.42
CA GLY A 98 25.97 -30.33 3.31
C GLY A 98 24.93 -31.41 3.04
N GLY A 99 24.04 -31.11 2.08
CA GLY A 99 23.08 -32.05 1.50
C GLY A 99 22.43 -31.45 0.25
N VAL A 100 22.76 -32.04 -0.90
CA VAL A 100 22.22 -31.77 -2.25
C VAL A 100 20.90 -32.53 -2.42
N VAL A 101 19.87 -31.91 -3.01
CA VAL A 101 18.74 -32.66 -3.60
C VAL A 101 18.26 -31.97 -4.88
N ASP A 102 18.19 -32.77 -5.94
CA ASP A 102 17.87 -32.44 -7.33
C ASP A 102 16.39 -32.13 -7.61
N TYR A 103 16.21 -31.41 -8.73
CA TYR A 103 14.94 -31.05 -9.37
C TYR A 103 14.23 -32.24 -10.03
N VAL A 104 12.90 -32.34 -9.86
CA VAL A 104 12.02 -33.07 -10.79
C VAL A 104 10.79 -32.23 -11.12
N ASN A 105 10.69 -31.89 -12.41
CA ASN A 105 9.55 -31.30 -13.10
C ASN A 105 8.37 -32.28 -13.11
N ASN A 106 7.14 -31.82 -12.86
CA ASN A 106 5.94 -32.51 -13.32
C ASN A 106 4.84 -31.49 -13.66
N ASN A 107 4.61 -31.36 -14.97
CA ASN A 107 3.39 -30.83 -15.56
C ASN A 107 2.22 -31.77 -15.23
N ILE A 108 1.11 -31.23 -14.73
CA ILE A 108 -0.19 -31.91 -14.79
C ILE A 108 -1.25 -30.86 -15.17
N ASP A 109 -1.50 -30.77 -16.48
CA ASP A 109 -2.81 -30.46 -17.02
C ASP A 109 -3.71 -31.68 -16.81
N GLY A 110 -4.93 -31.46 -16.33
CA GLY A 110 -5.90 -32.54 -16.17
C GLY A 110 -7.16 -32.08 -15.43
N ASP A 111 -8.19 -31.77 -16.20
CA ASP A 111 -9.57 -31.65 -15.73
C ASP A 111 -10.00 -32.92 -14.98
N VAL A 112 -10.48 -32.76 -13.75
CA VAL A 112 -11.19 -33.82 -13.02
C VAL A 112 -12.57 -33.30 -12.66
N PRO A 113 -13.66 -33.85 -13.23
CA PRO A 113 -15.01 -33.45 -12.86
C PRO A 113 -15.39 -34.07 -11.51
N PHE A 114 -15.86 -33.26 -10.56
CA PHE A 114 -16.33 -33.75 -9.26
C PHE A 114 -17.86 -33.81 -9.19
N VAL A 115 -18.33 -34.93 -8.63
CA VAL A 115 -19.72 -35.37 -8.50
C VAL A 115 -20.43 -34.60 -7.38
N GLU A 116 -21.50 -33.89 -7.73
CA GLU A 116 -22.40 -33.23 -6.80
C GLU A 116 -23.26 -34.28 -6.07
N LYS A 117 -23.09 -34.43 -4.75
CA LYS A 117 -24.03 -35.19 -3.91
C LYS A 117 -25.11 -34.25 -3.40
N GLU A 118 -26.25 -34.23 -4.08
CA GLU A 118 -27.48 -33.61 -3.58
C GLU A 118 -27.97 -34.34 -2.31
N THR A 119 -27.86 -33.70 -1.16
CA THR A 119 -28.67 -34.06 0.02
C THR A 119 -29.79 -33.06 0.19
N LYS A 120 -31.04 -33.52 0.00
CA LYS A 120 -32.29 -32.77 0.18
C LYS A 120 -32.34 -32.09 1.55
N ARG A 121 -32.26 -30.76 1.57
CA ARG A 121 -32.42 -29.93 2.78
C ARG A 121 -33.89 -29.83 3.18
N LYS A 122 -34.21 -30.19 4.44
CA LYS A 122 -35.44 -29.76 5.11
C LYS A 122 -35.22 -28.34 5.67
N VAL A 123 -36.15 -27.44 5.39
CA VAL A 123 -36.17 -26.07 5.93
C VAL A 123 -36.47 -26.11 7.44
N PRO A 124 -35.63 -25.56 8.33
CA PRO A 124 -35.99 -25.37 9.73
C PRO A 124 -36.71 -24.01 9.94
N PRO A 125 -37.59 -23.90 10.95
CA PRO A 125 -38.41 -22.72 11.16
C PRO A 125 -37.64 -21.58 11.85
N LYS A 126 -38.23 -20.38 11.77
CA LYS A 126 -37.73 -19.07 12.22
C LYS A 126 -37.03 -19.07 13.58
N SER A 127 -35.95 -18.27 13.59
CA SER A 127 -35.10 -17.82 14.70
C SER A 127 -35.55 -18.14 16.13
N LYS A 128 -34.78 -19.02 16.78
CA LYS A 128 -34.64 -19.00 18.24
C LYS A 128 -33.38 -18.21 18.58
N LYS A 129 -33.53 -17.19 19.46
CA LYS A 129 -32.41 -16.53 20.15
C LYS A 129 -31.47 -17.62 20.69
N ARG A 130 -30.23 -17.67 20.19
CA ARG A 130 -29.21 -18.62 20.63
C ARG A 130 -28.49 -18.01 21.83
N ASN A 131 -28.39 -18.78 22.91
CA ASN A 131 -27.63 -18.42 24.12
C ASN A 131 -26.18 -18.08 23.75
N GLU A 132 -25.69 -16.94 24.24
CA GLU A 132 -24.34 -16.40 24.01
C GLU A 132 -23.20 -17.18 24.70
N ASN A 133 -23.47 -18.30 25.37
CA ASN A 133 -22.45 -19.10 26.05
C ASN A 133 -22.26 -20.47 25.39
N GLN A 134 -21.75 -20.51 24.16
CA GLN A 134 -20.99 -21.67 23.70
C GLN A 134 -19.51 -21.29 23.74
N ASP A 135 -18.85 -21.83 24.76
CA ASP A 135 -17.41 -21.77 24.98
C ASP A 135 -16.67 -22.34 23.75
N LEU A 136 -16.32 -21.46 22.81
CA LEU A 136 -15.32 -21.75 21.80
C LEU A 136 -13.97 -21.66 22.51
N THR A 137 -13.52 -22.78 23.06
CA THR A 137 -12.26 -22.87 23.79
C THR A 137 -11.11 -22.29 22.94
N GLY A 138 -10.57 -21.15 23.37
CA GLY A 138 -9.35 -20.54 22.78
C GLY A 138 -9.54 -19.26 21.96
N VAL A 139 -10.75 -18.70 21.84
CA VAL A 139 -10.95 -17.43 21.11
C VAL A 139 -11.83 -16.48 21.92
N ILE A 140 -11.39 -15.21 22.00
CA ILE A 140 -12.13 -14.11 22.61
C ILE A 140 -13.48 -13.98 21.90
N ALA A 141 -14.59 -14.02 22.64
CA ALA A 141 -15.90 -13.75 22.08
C ALA A 141 -15.86 -12.38 21.37
N PRO A 142 -16.36 -12.26 20.13
CA PRO A 142 -16.30 -10.99 19.43
C PRO A 142 -16.98 -9.90 20.28
N PRO A 143 -16.33 -8.76 20.53
CA PRO A 143 -16.93 -7.68 21.33
C PRO A 143 -18.27 -7.26 20.70
N ASN A 144 -19.34 -7.37 21.47
CA ASN A 144 -20.72 -7.43 20.94
C ASN A 144 -21.52 -6.13 21.05
N GLU A 145 -20.95 -5.02 21.53
CA GLU A 145 -21.73 -3.79 21.72
C GLU A 145 -21.03 -2.56 21.13
N ASP A 146 -21.65 -1.95 20.12
CA ASP A 146 -21.32 -0.61 19.65
C ASP A 146 -21.97 0.42 20.60
N SER A 147 -21.40 0.57 21.79
CA SER A 147 -21.71 1.69 22.67
C SER A 147 -20.91 2.92 22.21
N PRO A 148 -21.44 4.16 22.30
CA PRO A 148 -20.67 5.38 21.99
C PRO A 148 -19.34 5.50 22.76
N ASP A 149 -19.26 4.82 23.91
CA ASP A 149 -18.09 4.77 24.80
C ASP A 149 -17.27 3.48 24.65
N ALA A 150 -17.66 2.57 23.75
CA ALA A 150 -16.91 1.35 23.49
C ALA A 150 -15.54 1.66 22.84
N PRO A 151 -14.51 0.83 23.09
CA PRO A 151 -13.22 0.97 22.42
C PRO A 151 -13.36 1.01 20.91
N GLY A 152 -12.79 2.04 20.28
CA GLY A 152 -12.79 2.19 18.83
C GLY A 152 -14.11 2.65 18.19
N ALA A 153 -15.15 2.95 18.99
CA ALA A 153 -16.43 3.46 18.48
C ALA A 153 -16.24 4.75 17.68
N MET A 154 -17.01 4.92 16.60
CA MET A 154 -16.87 6.02 15.64
C MET A 154 -15.43 6.18 15.10
N GLY A 155 -14.67 5.09 14.99
CA GLY A 155 -13.30 5.10 14.49
C GLY A 155 -12.27 5.78 15.40
N LYS A 156 -12.61 6.06 16.67
CA LYS A 156 -11.71 6.69 17.65
C LYS A 156 -10.49 5.80 17.97
N PRO A 157 -9.36 6.36 18.43
CA PRO A 157 -8.20 5.57 18.83
C PRO A 157 -8.52 4.74 20.09
N VAL A 158 -8.02 3.51 20.12
CA VAL A 158 -7.90 2.73 21.34
C VAL A 158 -6.62 3.16 22.06
N VAL A 159 -6.78 3.71 23.26
CA VAL A 159 -5.67 4.17 24.10
C VAL A 159 -5.38 3.14 25.19
N LEU A 160 -4.25 2.46 25.08
CA LEU A 160 -3.77 1.53 26.10
C LEU A 160 -3.09 2.30 27.25
N PRO A 161 -3.21 1.84 28.51
CA PRO A 161 -2.53 2.44 29.66
C PRO A 161 -1.00 2.39 29.49
N LYS A 162 -0.30 3.41 30.00
CA LYS A 162 1.18 3.44 29.97
C LYS A 162 1.79 2.33 30.84
N ASP A 163 1.20 2.10 32.00
CA ASP A 163 1.60 1.08 32.96
C ASP A 163 0.84 -0.22 32.67
N MET A 164 1.26 -0.94 31.63
CA MET A 164 0.66 -2.21 31.21
C MET A 164 1.06 -3.34 32.17
N SER A 165 0.12 -4.24 32.50
CA SER A 165 0.47 -5.47 33.20
C SER A 165 1.41 -6.32 32.32
N PRO A 166 2.25 -7.19 32.91
CA PRO A 166 3.12 -8.09 32.13
C PRO A 166 2.35 -8.94 31.11
N GLU A 167 1.16 -9.41 31.47
CA GLU A 167 0.28 -10.21 30.61
C GLU A 167 -0.25 -9.38 29.43
N MET A 168 -0.69 -8.14 29.70
CA MET A 168 -1.20 -7.25 28.65
C MET A 168 -0.09 -6.87 27.67
N LYS A 169 1.09 -6.51 28.19
CA LYS A 169 2.26 -6.21 27.36
C LYS A 169 2.63 -7.40 26.48
N LYS A 170 2.66 -8.61 27.05
CA LYS A 170 2.92 -9.83 26.29
C LYS A 170 1.88 -10.05 25.18
N ALA A 171 0.59 -9.82 25.44
CA ALA A 171 -0.45 -9.98 24.43
C ALA A 171 -0.31 -8.95 23.28
N VAL A 172 0.06 -7.70 23.60
CA VAL A 172 0.38 -6.66 22.61
C VAL A 172 1.59 -7.10 21.76
N ASP A 173 2.68 -7.51 22.39
CA ASP A 173 3.92 -7.92 21.72
C ASP A 173 3.69 -9.15 20.81
N ASP A 174 2.95 -10.15 21.30
CA ASP A 174 2.59 -11.34 20.52
C ASP A 174 1.71 -10.98 19.31
N GLY A 175 0.77 -10.04 19.47
CA GLY A 175 -0.07 -9.52 18.39
C GLY A 175 0.74 -8.83 17.29
N TRP A 176 1.66 -7.96 17.69
CA TRP A 176 2.60 -7.30 16.76
C TRP A 176 3.52 -8.29 16.07
N ALA A 177 4.02 -9.30 16.77
CA ALA A 177 4.89 -10.32 16.20
C ALA A 177 4.17 -11.13 15.11
N LYS A 178 2.93 -11.55 15.37
CA LYS A 178 2.13 -12.38 14.47
C LYS A 178 1.57 -11.62 13.27
N ASN A 179 1.04 -10.41 13.48
CA ASN A 179 0.23 -9.73 12.46
C ASN A 179 0.85 -8.43 11.92
N ALA A 180 1.91 -7.93 12.54
CA ALA A 180 2.53 -6.64 12.22
C ALA A 180 1.61 -5.42 12.42
N PHE A 181 0.63 -5.54 13.31
CA PHE A 181 -0.18 -4.47 13.88
C PHE A 181 -0.61 -4.87 15.31
N ASN A 182 -1.17 -3.93 16.07
CA ASN A 182 -1.63 -4.14 17.44
C ASN A 182 -2.94 -4.96 17.48
N GLN A 183 -2.82 -6.28 17.39
CA GLN A 183 -3.98 -7.18 17.49
C GLN A 183 -4.73 -7.00 18.82
N TYR A 184 -4.03 -6.74 19.93
CA TYR A 184 -4.69 -6.55 21.22
C TYR A 184 -5.67 -5.37 21.19
N ALA A 185 -5.25 -4.23 20.62
CA ALA A 185 -6.16 -3.10 20.40
C ALA A 185 -7.32 -3.46 19.46
N ALA A 186 -7.04 -4.20 18.37
CA ALA A 186 -8.07 -4.65 17.45
C ALA A 186 -9.10 -5.59 18.11
N ASP A 187 -8.67 -6.49 18.99
CA ASP A 187 -9.53 -7.49 19.65
C ASP A 187 -10.49 -6.86 20.68
N MET A 188 -10.20 -5.65 21.18
CA MET A 188 -11.10 -4.89 22.06
C MET A 188 -12.23 -4.17 21.32
N ILE A 189 -12.11 -4.01 19.99
CA ILE A 189 -13.03 -3.20 19.19
C ILE A 189 -14.12 -4.09 18.59
N SER A 190 -15.37 -3.66 18.70
CA SER A 190 -16.51 -4.35 18.07
C SER A 190 -16.22 -4.71 16.61
N ILE A 191 -16.54 -5.95 16.21
CA ILE A 191 -16.48 -6.37 14.80
C ILE A 191 -17.55 -5.64 13.95
N ARG A 192 -18.45 -4.90 14.59
CA ARG A 192 -19.49 -4.08 13.98
C ARG A 192 -19.41 -2.61 14.44
N ARG A 193 -18.23 -2.14 14.88
CA ARG A 193 -18.05 -0.75 15.36
C ARG A 193 -18.56 0.28 14.36
N SER A 194 -19.13 1.38 14.83
CA SER A 194 -19.47 2.52 13.96
C SER A 194 -18.24 3.25 13.43
N LEU A 195 -18.39 3.95 12.29
CA LEU A 195 -17.37 4.79 11.66
C LEU A 195 -17.94 6.17 11.30
N PRO A 196 -17.11 7.22 11.18
CA PRO A 196 -17.54 8.50 10.62
C PRO A 196 -17.99 8.33 9.16
N ASP A 197 -18.82 9.25 8.66
CA ASP A 197 -19.20 9.31 7.25
C ASP A 197 -18.29 10.31 6.51
N PRO A 198 -17.23 9.84 5.83
CA PRO A 198 -16.21 10.70 5.23
C PRO A 198 -16.68 11.37 3.93
N ARG A 199 -17.82 10.96 3.38
CA ARG A 199 -18.26 11.38 2.05
C ARG A 199 -18.51 12.89 2.02
N ASP A 200 -18.05 13.51 0.95
CA ASP A 200 -18.30 14.91 0.63
C ASP A 200 -19.82 15.18 0.50
N PRO A 201 -20.34 16.36 0.89
CA PRO A 201 -21.74 16.72 0.66
C PRO A 201 -22.19 16.52 -0.79
N TRP A 202 -21.31 16.75 -1.77
CA TRP A 202 -21.56 16.51 -3.18
C TRP A 202 -21.94 15.06 -3.49
N CYS A 203 -21.35 14.10 -2.77
CA CYS A 203 -21.63 12.66 -2.91
C CYS A 203 -23.01 12.28 -2.34
N LYS A 204 -23.53 13.07 -1.40
CA LYS A 204 -24.78 12.79 -0.67
C LYS A 204 -26.01 13.38 -1.34
N GLU A 205 -25.83 14.13 -2.44
CA GLU A 205 -26.96 14.71 -3.19
C GLU A 205 -27.92 13.62 -3.68
N PRO A 206 -29.26 13.83 -3.55
CA PRO A 206 -30.24 12.86 -4.01
C PRO A 206 -30.10 12.55 -5.51
N ASN A 207 -30.28 11.28 -5.89
CA ASN A 207 -30.20 10.80 -7.27
C ASN A 207 -28.82 10.98 -7.94
N ARG A 208 -27.73 11.10 -7.16
CA ARG A 208 -26.36 11.16 -7.69
C ARG A 208 -25.98 9.90 -8.48
N TYR A 209 -26.40 8.73 -7.99
CA TYR A 209 -26.06 7.42 -8.55
C TYR A 209 -27.28 6.79 -9.23
N GLN A 210 -27.03 5.94 -10.23
CA GLN A 210 -28.09 5.15 -10.86
C GLN A 210 -28.78 4.23 -9.85
N LYS A 211 -30.08 3.97 -10.06
CA LYS A 211 -30.87 3.11 -9.17
C LYS A 211 -30.68 1.62 -9.47
N ASP A 212 -30.48 1.28 -10.74
CA ASP A 212 -30.28 -0.08 -11.20
C ASP A 212 -28.77 -0.31 -11.38
N LEU A 213 -28.11 -0.72 -10.30
CA LEU A 213 -26.67 -0.97 -10.28
C LEU A 213 -26.40 -2.48 -10.38
N PRO A 214 -25.34 -2.90 -11.08
CA PRO A 214 -24.98 -4.30 -11.19
C PRO A 214 -24.56 -4.86 -9.83
N ALA A 215 -25.00 -6.07 -9.48
CA ALA A 215 -24.52 -6.73 -8.27
C ALA A 215 -23.04 -7.10 -8.37
N THR A 216 -22.37 -7.19 -7.22
CA THR A 216 -20.96 -7.57 -7.10
C THR A 216 -20.76 -8.83 -6.26
N SER A 217 -19.70 -9.57 -6.57
CA SER A 217 -19.11 -10.59 -5.71
C SER A 217 -17.91 -9.97 -5.00
N VAL A 218 -17.99 -9.83 -3.68
CA VAL A 218 -16.88 -9.27 -2.89
C VAL A 218 -15.90 -10.38 -2.58
N ILE A 219 -14.66 -10.29 -3.06
CA ILE A 219 -13.62 -11.30 -2.87
C ILE A 219 -12.61 -10.78 -1.85
N ILE A 220 -12.45 -11.51 -0.75
CA ILE A 220 -11.49 -11.20 0.32
C ILE A 220 -10.53 -12.37 0.44
N CYS A 221 -9.28 -12.17 0.03
CA CYS A 221 -8.23 -13.17 0.19
C CYS A 221 -7.55 -12.98 1.55
N PHE A 222 -7.27 -14.07 2.25
CA PHE A 222 -6.59 -14.03 3.55
C PHE A 222 -5.64 -15.20 3.73
N HIS A 223 -4.61 -15.00 4.55
CA HIS A 223 -3.72 -16.06 5.04
C HIS A 223 -3.37 -15.70 6.48
N ASN A 224 -3.75 -16.53 7.46
CA ASN A 224 -3.44 -16.32 8.87
C ASN A 224 -3.82 -14.94 9.42
N GLU A 225 -4.96 -14.41 8.99
CA GLU A 225 -5.44 -13.11 9.45
C GLU A 225 -5.98 -13.17 10.89
N ALA A 226 -5.85 -12.06 11.63
CA ALA A 226 -6.42 -11.95 12.96
C ALA A 226 -7.95 -12.08 12.93
N TRP A 227 -8.51 -12.85 13.86
CA TRP A 227 -9.93 -13.19 13.93
C TRP A 227 -10.84 -11.96 13.93
N SER A 228 -10.60 -11.01 14.84
CA SER A 228 -11.42 -9.79 14.98
C SER A 228 -11.40 -8.94 13.70
N VAL A 229 -10.24 -8.82 13.07
CA VAL A 229 -10.02 -7.98 11.90
C VAL A 229 -10.68 -8.59 10.66
N LEU A 230 -10.48 -9.88 10.40
CA LEU A 230 -11.14 -10.57 9.27
C LEU A 230 -12.66 -10.49 9.37
N LEU A 231 -13.21 -10.77 10.55
CA LEU A 231 -14.65 -10.67 10.79
C LEU A 231 -15.15 -9.24 10.63
N ARG A 232 -14.40 -8.24 11.12
CA ARG A 232 -14.77 -6.82 10.99
C ARG A 232 -14.81 -6.39 9.52
N THR A 233 -13.89 -6.87 8.68
CA THR A 233 -13.94 -6.63 7.24
C THR A 233 -15.23 -7.19 6.64
N VAL A 234 -15.54 -8.46 6.89
CA VAL A 234 -16.76 -9.10 6.35
C VAL A 234 -18.03 -8.40 6.84
N HIS A 235 -18.14 -8.10 8.13
CA HIS A 235 -19.31 -7.40 8.66
C HIS A 235 -19.42 -5.98 8.14
N SER A 236 -18.31 -5.26 7.94
CA SER A 236 -18.36 -3.92 7.33
C SER A 236 -18.96 -3.93 5.92
N VAL A 237 -18.68 -4.98 5.13
CA VAL A 237 -19.29 -5.19 3.82
C VAL A 237 -20.78 -5.51 3.97
N LEU A 238 -21.13 -6.48 4.82
CA LEU A 238 -22.52 -6.92 4.97
C LEU A 238 -23.43 -5.82 5.53
N ASP A 239 -22.92 -4.98 6.44
CA ASP A 239 -23.70 -4.00 7.18
C ASP A 239 -23.81 -2.65 6.45
N ARG A 240 -22.85 -2.31 5.57
CA ARG A 240 -22.76 -0.99 4.94
C ARG A 240 -22.89 -1.01 3.42
N SER A 241 -23.34 -2.14 2.87
CA SER A 241 -23.68 -2.28 1.46
C SER A 241 -25.17 -2.62 1.29
N PRO A 242 -25.86 -2.05 0.30
CA PRO A 242 -27.23 -2.43 -0.01
C PRO A 242 -27.33 -3.94 -0.30
N GLU A 243 -28.29 -4.62 0.33
CA GLU A 243 -28.39 -6.10 0.30
C GLU A 243 -28.45 -6.67 -1.12
N HIS A 244 -29.15 -5.98 -2.03
CA HIS A 244 -29.33 -6.40 -3.43
C HIS A 244 -28.06 -6.23 -4.29
N LEU A 245 -27.08 -5.43 -3.86
CA LEU A 245 -25.83 -5.21 -4.58
C LEU A 245 -24.74 -6.20 -4.20
N VAL A 246 -24.79 -6.78 -3.00
CA VAL A 246 -23.84 -7.81 -2.57
C VAL A 246 -24.44 -9.19 -2.81
N LYS A 247 -24.12 -9.77 -3.97
CA LYS A 247 -24.57 -11.12 -4.34
C LYS A 247 -23.99 -12.17 -3.40
N GLU A 248 -22.70 -12.07 -3.14
CA GLU A 248 -21.93 -12.96 -2.30
C GLU A 248 -20.64 -12.31 -1.80
N VAL A 249 -20.14 -12.78 -0.66
CA VAL A 249 -18.81 -12.49 -0.13
C VAL A 249 -18.02 -13.79 -0.16
N ILE A 250 -16.94 -13.83 -0.93
CA ILE A 250 -16.08 -15.00 -1.12
C ILE A 250 -14.80 -14.78 -0.32
N LEU A 251 -14.69 -15.50 0.80
CA LEU A 251 -13.48 -15.58 1.61
C LEU A 251 -12.55 -16.64 1.03
N VAL A 252 -11.44 -16.23 0.44
CA VAL A 252 -10.44 -17.13 -0.12
C VAL A 252 -9.31 -17.32 0.89
N ASP A 253 -9.23 -18.50 1.48
CA ASP A 253 -8.12 -18.90 2.34
C ASP A 253 -6.94 -19.40 1.51
N ASP A 254 -5.85 -18.63 1.49
CA ASP A 254 -4.58 -19.02 0.89
C ASP A 254 -3.76 -19.90 1.85
N PHE A 255 -4.33 -21.05 2.22
CA PHE A 255 -3.65 -22.09 3.01
C PHE A 255 -3.19 -21.63 4.40
N SER A 256 -4.09 -21.05 5.19
CA SER A 256 -3.86 -20.70 6.59
C SER A 256 -3.64 -21.94 7.47
N ASP A 257 -2.85 -21.79 8.53
CA ASP A 257 -2.57 -22.84 9.53
C ASP A 257 -3.05 -22.49 10.95
N MET A 258 -3.53 -21.27 11.18
CA MET A 258 -4.07 -20.86 12.48
C MET A 258 -5.42 -21.56 12.78
N PRO A 259 -5.64 -22.12 13.99
CA PRO A 259 -6.87 -22.87 14.30
C PRO A 259 -8.17 -22.09 14.08
N HIS A 260 -8.19 -20.79 14.40
CA HIS A 260 -9.39 -19.95 14.27
C HIS A 260 -9.81 -19.70 12.83
N THR A 261 -8.89 -19.83 11.86
CA THR A 261 -9.22 -19.63 10.44
C THR A 261 -9.80 -20.87 9.79
N GLN A 262 -9.78 -22.03 10.45
CA GLN A 262 -10.22 -23.31 9.90
C GLN A 262 -11.71 -23.55 10.20
N LYS A 263 -12.04 -24.67 10.86
CA LYS A 263 -13.42 -25.08 11.19
C LYS A 263 -14.19 -24.02 11.97
N GLN A 264 -13.52 -23.27 12.85
CA GLN A 264 -14.16 -22.22 13.62
C GLN A 264 -14.72 -21.09 12.72
N LEU A 265 -14.00 -20.72 11.67
CA LEU A 265 -14.45 -19.72 10.70
C LEU A 265 -15.68 -20.22 9.92
N GLU A 266 -15.68 -21.49 9.55
CA GLU A 266 -16.81 -22.15 8.87
C GLU A 266 -18.05 -22.19 9.76
N ASP A 267 -17.89 -22.63 11.01
CA ASP A 267 -18.98 -22.72 11.98
C ASP A 267 -19.55 -21.31 12.30
N TYR A 268 -18.71 -20.27 12.32
CA TYR A 268 -19.15 -18.88 12.51
C TYR A 268 -19.97 -18.35 11.33
N PHE A 269 -19.50 -18.56 10.10
CA PHE A 269 -20.16 -18.05 8.91
C PHE A 269 -21.29 -18.94 8.37
N GLU A 270 -21.54 -20.11 8.97
CA GLU A 270 -22.68 -20.98 8.63
C GLU A 270 -24.03 -20.23 8.72
N ALA A 271 -24.15 -19.27 9.63
CA ALA A 271 -25.34 -18.44 9.80
C ALA A 271 -25.51 -17.34 8.71
N TYR A 272 -24.52 -17.14 7.84
CA TYR A 272 -24.46 -16.06 6.86
C TYR A 272 -24.46 -16.63 5.44
N PRO A 273 -25.63 -16.89 4.83
CA PRO A 273 -25.73 -17.62 3.55
C PRO A 273 -25.08 -16.92 2.35
N ARG A 274 -24.80 -15.61 2.46
CA ARG A 274 -24.08 -14.84 1.44
C ARG A 274 -22.55 -14.97 1.55
N VAL A 275 -22.03 -15.49 2.65
CA VAL A 275 -20.59 -15.69 2.87
C VAL A 275 -20.21 -17.11 2.46
N LYS A 276 -19.24 -17.24 1.56
CA LYS A 276 -18.70 -18.52 1.12
C LYS A 276 -17.21 -18.55 1.42
N ILE A 277 -16.73 -19.67 1.96
CA ILE A 277 -15.30 -19.88 2.21
C ILE A 277 -14.76 -20.84 1.16
N VAL A 278 -13.71 -20.42 0.46
CA VAL A 278 -12.98 -21.20 -0.55
C VAL A 278 -11.57 -21.44 -0.03
N ARG A 279 -11.13 -22.71 0.03
CA ARG A 279 -9.81 -23.08 0.54
C ARG A 279 -8.87 -23.41 -0.62
N ALA A 280 -7.71 -22.76 -0.67
CA ALA A 280 -6.64 -23.16 -1.57
C ALA A 280 -5.98 -24.46 -1.06
N PRO A 281 -5.67 -25.44 -1.93
CA PRO A 281 -5.08 -26.71 -1.51
C PRO A 281 -3.62 -26.60 -1.08
N LYS A 282 -2.96 -25.49 -1.43
CA LYS A 282 -1.59 -25.13 -1.05
C LYS A 282 -1.46 -23.61 -1.03
N ARG A 283 -0.38 -23.11 -0.42
CA ARG A 283 -0.09 -21.67 -0.41
C ARG A 283 0.39 -21.19 -1.78
N GLU A 284 -0.49 -20.49 -2.48
CA GLU A 284 -0.32 -19.97 -3.84
C GLU A 284 0.01 -18.47 -3.85
N GLY A 285 -0.34 -17.76 -2.79
CA GLY A 285 -0.16 -16.31 -2.64
C GLY A 285 -1.31 -15.48 -3.23
N LEU A 286 -1.26 -14.18 -2.97
CA LEU A 286 -2.37 -13.25 -3.17
C LEU A 286 -2.92 -13.28 -4.60
N ILE A 287 -2.06 -13.25 -5.61
CA ILE A 287 -2.46 -13.13 -7.01
C ILE A 287 -3.32 -14.33 -7.44
N ARG A 288 -2.85 -15.54 -7.11
CA ARG A 288 -3.55 -16.78 -7.44
C ARG A 288 -4.77 -17.03 -6.55
N ALA A 289 -4.73 -16.59 -5.29
CA ALA A 289 -5.91 -16.59 -4.43
C ALA A 289 -7.02 -15.70 -5.00
N ARG A 290 -6.69 -14.52 -5.54
CA ARG A 290 -7.66 -13.66 -6.23
C ARG A 290 -8.25 -14.32 -7.46
N LEU A 291 -7.42 -14.97 -8.29
CA LEU A 291 -7.89 -15.74 -9.45
C LEU A 291 -8.80 -16.91 -9.02
N LEU A 292 -8.48 -17.59 -7.91
CA LEU A 292 -9.34 -18.62 -7.34
C LEU A 292 -10.70 -18.04 -6.95
N GLY A 293 -10.73 -16.92 -6.23
CA GLY A 293 -11.97 -16.22 -5.87
C GLY A 293 -12.80 -15.83 -7.08
N ALA A 294 -12.17 -15.30 -8.13
CA ALA A 294 -12.84 -14.90 -9.38
C ALA A 294 -13.56 -16.07 -10.07
N ARG A 295 -13.01 -17.29 -10.01
CA ARG A 295 -13.63 -18.49 -10.58
C ARG A 295 -14.92 -18.89 -9.86
N TYR A 296 -15.02 -18.62 -8.56
CA TYR A 296 -16.22 -18.90 -7.76
C TYR A 296 -17.25 -17.77 -7.79
N ALA A 297 -16.87 -16.58 -8.25
CA ALA A 297 -17.74 -15.42 -8.33
C ALA A 297 -18.82 -15.57 -9.41
N THR A 298 -20.07 -15.27 -9.06
CA THR A 298 -21.24 -15.40 -9.94
C THR A 298 -21.88 -14.07 -10.32
N ALA A 299 -21.50 -12.98 -9.66
CA ALA A 299 -21.99 -11.64 -10.00
C ALA A 299 -21.27 -11.05 -11.23
N PRO A 300 -21.89 -10.07 -11.93
CA PRO A 300 -21.27 -9.40 -13.08
C PRO A 300 -20.08 -8.52 -12.70
N VAL A 301 -20.01 -8.00 -11.47
CA VAL A 301 -18.87 -7.23 -10.98
C VAL A 301 -18.09 -8.02 -9.94
N LEU A 302 -16.76 -7.88 -9.97
CA LEU A 302 -15.86 -8.36 -8.93
C LEU A 302 -15.39 -7.17 -8.10
N THR A 303 -15.51 -7.24 -6.78
CA THR A 303 -14.96 -6.23 -5.85
C THR A 303 -13.94 -6.89 -4.93
N TYR A 304 -12.68 -6.55 -5.08
CA TYR A 304 -11.60 -7.06 -4.24
C TYR A 304 -11.40 -6.17 -3.02
N LEU A 305 -11.22 -6.79 -1.86
CA LEU A 305 -10.81 -6.14 -0.62
C LEU A 305 -9.73 -7.00 0.05
N ASP A 306 -8.81 -6.34 0.76
CA ASP A 306 -7.89 -7.04 1.65
C ASP A 306 -8.61 -7.45 2.95
N SER A 307 -8.08 -8.44 3.65
CA SER A 307 -8.71 -9.04 4.85
C SER A 307 -8.64 -8.19 6.12
N HIS A 308 -8.16 -6.94 6.01
CA HIS A 308 -7.98 -5.99 7.09
C HIS A 308 -8.43 -4.59 6.67
N CYS A 309 -9.66 -4.57 6.14
CA CYS A 309 -10.34 -3.37 5.70
C CYS A 309 -11.60 -3.09 6.52
N GLU A 310 -12.06 -1.83 6.50
CA GLU A 310 -13.39 -1.44 6.99
C GLU A 310 -14.05 -0.49 6.00
N CYS A 311 -15.13 -0.93 5.37
CA CYS A 311 -15.89 -0.13 4.41
C CYS A 311 -16.71 0.95 5.13
N THR A 312 -16.82 2.18 4.61
CA THR A 312 -17.71 3.20 5.20
C THR A 312 -19.13 3.13 4.62
N THR A 313 -20.07 3.86 5.22
CA THR A 313 -21.43 4.00 4.66
C THR A 313 -21.38 4.58 3.25
N GLY A 314 -22.08 3.94 2.30
CA GLY A 314 -22.20 4.40 0.91
C GLY A 314 -20.94 4.23 0.08
N TRP A 315 -20.05 3.31 0.46
CA TRP A 315 -18.81 3.05 -0.26
C TRP A 315 -19.02 2.35 -1.61
N LEU A 316 -20.08 1.54 -1.76
CA LEU A 316 -20.19 0.58 -2.86
C LEU A 316 -20.86 1.19 -4.10
N GLU A 317 -21.95 1.91 -3.90
CA GLU A 317 -22.77 2.49 -4.96
C GLU A 317 -21.97 3.41 -5.90
N PRO A 318 -21.08 4.30 -5.41
CA PRO A 318 -20.26 5.14 -6.28
C PRO A 318 -19.32 4.32 -7.17
N LEU A 319 -18.82 3.17 -6.72
CA LEU A 319 -17.96 2.30 -7.52
C LEU A 319 -18.76 1.61 -8.63
N LEU A 320 -19.89 0.99 -8.26
CA LEU A 320 -20.73 0.25 -9.20
C LEU A 320 -21.38 1.17 -10.24
N ASP A 321 -21.70 2.41 -9.89
CA ASP A 321 -22.25 3.41 -10.82
C ASP A 321 -21.28 3.72 -11.97
N ARG A 322 -19.96 3.75 -11.71
CA ARG A 322 -18.95 3.97 -12.75
C ARG A 322 -18.88 2.80 -13.72
N ILE A 323 -18.89 1.57 -13.20
CA ILE A 323 -18.87 0.35 -14.01
C ILE A 323 -20.17 0.23 -14.82
N ALA A 324 -21.32 0.58 -14.23
CA ALA A 324 -22.60 0.59 -14.92
C ALA A 324 -22.63 1.57 -16.11
N LYS A 325 -21.94 2.71 -15.99
CA LYS A 325 -21.80 3.70 -17.09
C LYS A 325 -20.84 3.24 -18.17
N ASN A 326 -19.78 2.53 -17.79
CA ASN A 326 -18.82 1.97 -18.72
C ASN A 326 -18.14 0.74 -18.11
N SER A 327 -18.46 -0.45 -18.61
CA SER A 327 -17.96 -1.73 -18.11
C SER A 327 -16.44 -1.91 -18.28
N THR A 328 -15.79 -1.07 -19.10
CA THR A 328 -14.33 -1.07 -19.25
C THR A 328 -13.61 -0.18 -18.21
N THR A 329 -14.33 0.32 -17.21
CA THR A 329 -13.77 1.15 -16.14
C THR A 329 -13.41 0.29 -14.94
N VAL A 330 -12.16 0.35 -14.50
CA VAL A 330 -11.70 -0.18 -13.22
C VAL A 330 -11.73 0.95 -12.21
N VAL A 331 -12.34 0.70 -11.05
CA VAL A 331 -12.52 1.75 -10.03
C VAL A 331 -11.93 1.33 -8.69
N CYS A 332 -11.27 2.27 -8.03
CA CYS A 332 -10.74 2.10 -6.69
C CYS A 332 -11.43 3.09 -5.73
N PRO A 333 -11.73 2.67 -4.49
CA PRO A 333 -12.10 3.61 -3.44
C PRO A 333 -10.90 4.49 -3.07
N VAL A 334 -11.17 5.59 -2.37
CA VAL A 334 -10.17 6.23 -1.51
C VAL A 334 -9.83 5.26 -0.39
N ILE A 335 -8.55 4.93 -0.28
CA ILE A 335 -8.04 4.03 0.76
C ILE A 335 -7.65 4.88 1.96
N ASP A 336 -8.51 4.89 2.97
CA ASP A 336 -8.27 5.56 4.24
C ASP A 336 -7.32 4.74 5.12
N VAL A 337 -6.69 5.38 6.09
CA VAL A 337 -5.70 4.74 6.96
C VAL A 337 -6.37 4.30 8.26
N ILE A 338 -6.30 3.01 8.56
CA ILE A 338 -6.54 2.51 9.92
C ILE A 338 -5.18 2.37 10.59
N ASP A 339 -4.96 3.13 11.68
CA ASP A 339 -3.66 3.16 12.37
C ASP A 339 -3.26 1.77 12.89
N ASP A 340 -2.03 1.34 12.62
CA ASP A 340 -1.53 -0.01 12.94
C ASP A 340 -1.35 -0.23 14.46
N ASN A 341 -1.40 0.82 15.27
CA ASN A 341 -1.20 0.77 16.70
C ASN A 341 -2.47 1.02 17.52
N THR A 342 -3.25 2.06 17.18
CA THR A 342 -4.45 2.48 17.93
C THR A 342 -5.76 2.05 17.27
N MET A 343 -5.72 1.57 16.01
CA MET A 343 -6.89 1.27 15.18
C MET A 343 -7.81 2.47 14.90
N GLU A 344 -7.28 3.70 15.07
CA GLU A 344 -7.97 4.93 14.70
C GLU A 344 -8.20 4.99 13.18
N TYR A 345 -9.39 5.45 12.78
CA TYR A 345 -9.75 5.59 11.37
C TYR A 345 -9.46 7.02 10.89
N HIS A 346 -8.42 7.17 10.08
CA HIS A 346 -8.02 8.45 9.48
C HIS A 346 -8.48 8.54 8.03
N TYR A 347 -9.35 9.52 7.76
CA TYR A 347 -9.79 9.86 6.41
C TYR A 347 -9.40 11.29 6.03
N ARG A 348 -9.45 11.56 4.73
CA ARG A 348 -9.26 12.91 4.17
C ARG A 348 -10.50 13.33 3.41
N ASP A 349 -10.68 14.64 3.28
CA ASP A 349 -11.71 15.18 2.39
C ASP A 349 -11.38 14.94 0.91
N SER A 350 -12.34 15.25 0.04
CA SER A 350 -12.23 15.07 -1.41
C SER A 350 -11.09 15.91 -2.04
N GLY A 351 -10.68 17.01 -1.41
CA GLY A 351 -9.56 17.83 -1.89
C GLY A 351 -8.19 17.21 -1.63
N GLY A 352 -8.09 16.28 -0.68
CA GLY A 352 -6.86 15.57 -0.30
C GLY A 352 -6.62 14.23 -0.99
N VAL A 353 -7.42 13.90 -2.02
CA VAL A 353 -7.31 12.64 -2.78
C VAL A 353 -5.97 12.55 -3.51
N ASN A 354 -5.39 11.36 -3.50
CA ASN A 354 -4.18 11.02 -4.26
C ASN A 354 -4.51 10.00 -5.34
N VAL A 355 -3.72 10.01 -6.41
CA VAL A 355 -3.71 9.02 -7.48
C VAL A 355 -2.46 8.15 -7.39
N GLY A 356 -2.52 6.96 -7.97
CA GLY A 356 -1.40 6.04 -8.04
C GLY A 356 -0.41 6.40 -9.14
N GLY A 357 0.88 6.31 -8.82
CA GLY A 357 1.97 6.34 -9.79
C GLY A 357 2.91 5.14 -9.58
N PHE A 358 4.08 5.23 -10.19
CA PHE A 358 5.18 4.30 -9.97
C PHE A 358 6.52 4.97 -10.29
N ASP A 359 7.61 4.39 -9.79
CA ASP A 359 8.96 4.78 -10.17
C ASP A 359 9.60 3.75 -11.14
N TRP A 360 10.80 4.05 -11.65
CA TRP A 360 11.50 3.12 -12.55
C TRP A 360 12.08 1.88 -11.84
N ASN A 361 11.92 1.74 -10.52
CA ASN A 361 12.10 0.46 -9.83
C ASN A 361 10.83 -0.41 -9.88
N LEU A 362 9.79 0.06 -10.58
CA LEU A 362 8.44 -0.54 -10.63
C LEU A 362 7.81 -0.66 -9.25
N GLN A 363 8.07 0.32 -8.38
CA GLN A 363 7.42 0.45 -7.08
C GLN A 363 6.28 1.45 -7.15
N PHE A 364 5.14 1.08 -6.60
CA PHE A 364 3.99 1.95 -6.46
C PHE A 364 4.28 3.11 -5.50
N ASN A 365 3.74 4.29 -5.82
CA ASN A 365 3.78 5.47 -4.96
C ASN A 365 2.50 6.30 -5.15
N TRP A 366 2.21 7.18 -4.17
CA TRP A 366 1.06 8.08 -4.21
C TRP A 366 1.49 9.46 -4.72
N HIS A 367 0.69 10.03 -5.60
CA HIS A 367 0.87 11.38 -6.12
C HIS A 367 -0.38 12.21 -5.87
N ALA A 368 -0.21 13.52 -5.68
CA ALA A 368 -1.34 14.44 -5.73
C ALA A 368 -1.99 14.39 -7.11
N VAL A 369 -3.31 14.61 -7.20
CA VAL A 369 -4.02 14.70 -8.48
C VAL A 369 -3.34 15.76 -9.37
N PRO A 370 -2.90 15.41 -10.59
CA PRO A 370 -2.26 16.36 -11.50
C PRO A 370 -3.18 17.53 -11.86
N GLU A 371 -2.60 18.70 -12.12
CA GLU A 371 -3.36 19.90 -12.47
C GLU A 371 -4.19 19.73 -13.75
N LYS A 372 -3.68 18.96 -14.73
CA LYS A 372 -4.42 18.58 -15.94
C LYS A 372 -5.71 17.84 -15.61
N GLU A 373 -5.67 16.94 -14.62
CA GLU A 373 -6.83 16.17 -14.19
C GLU A 373 -7.79 17.04 -13.39
N LYS A 374 -7.29 17.86 -12.45
CA LYS A 374 -8.12 18.80 -11.67
C LYS A 374 -8.98 19.72 -12.55
N ARG A 375 -8.43 20.21 -13.66
CA ARG A 375 -9.14 21.09 -14.62
C ARG A 375 -10.29 20.43 -15.37
N ARG A 376 -10.38 19.09 -15.37
CA ARG A 376 -11.49 18.35 -16.00
C ARG A 376 -12.74 18.33 -15.12
N HIS A 377 -12.60 18.63 -13.82
CA HIS A 377 -13.63 18.46 -12.82
C HIS A 377 -14.15 19.82 -12.30
N LYS A 378 -15.41 19.85 -11.90
CA LYS A 378 -16.06 20.99 -11.25
C LYS A 378 -16.07 20.84 -9.74
N SER A 379 -16.00 19.60 -9.25
CA SER A 379 -15.92 19.26 -7.83
C SER A 379 -14.73 18.33 -7.58
N THR A 380 -14.07 18.49 -6.43
CA THR A 380 -13.01 17.59 -5.97
C THR A 380 -13.52 16.20 -5.63
N ALA A 381 -14.83 16.02 -5.50
CA ALA A 381 -15.47 14.74 -5.21
C ALA A 381 -15.78 13.90 -6.47
N GLU A 382 -15.51 14.42 -7.67
CA GLU A 382 -15.69 13.68 -8.91
C GLU A 382 -14.61 12.59 -9.09
N PRO A 383 -14.93 11.44 -9.72
CA PRO A 383 -13.94 10.41 -10.03
C PRO A 383 -12.76 10.94 -10.85
N VAL A 384 -11.54 10.62 -10.44
CA VAL A 384 -10.31 11.10 -11.07
C VAL A 384 -9.56 9.96 -11.74
N TRP A 385 -8.96 10.24 -12.88
CA TRP A 385 -8.07 9.28 -13.56
C TRP A 385 -6.79 9.04 -12.76
N SER A 386 -6.43 7.76 -12.64
CA SER A 386 -5.25 7.32 -11.92
C SER A 386 -4.33 6.54 -12.85
N PRO A 387 -3.05 6.93 -13.01
CA PRO A 387 -2.10 6.15 -13.82
C PRO A 387 -2.01 4.70 -13.36
N THR A 388 -1.91 4.48 -12.06
CA THR A 388 -1.86 3.15 -11.45
C THR A 388 -2.83 3.02 -10.29
N MET A 389 -3.01 1.82 -9.78
CA MET A 389 -3.72 1.56 -8.52
C MET A 389 -2.80 0.90 -7.51
N ALA A 390 -3.12 1.06 -6.22
CA ALA A 390 -2.47 0.30 -5.15
C ALA A 390 -2.71 -1.22 -5.32
N GLY A 391 -3.89 -1.59 -5.84
CA GLY A 391 -4.24 -2.96 -6.22
C GLY A 391 -4.84 -3.81 -5.10
N GLY A 392 -4.80 -3.37 -3.84
CA GLY A 392 -5.48 -4.02 -2.71
C GLY A 392 -7.00 -4.05 -2.87
N LEU A 393 -7.56 -2.88 -3.16
CA LEU A 393 -9.00 -2.62 -3.16
C LEU A 393 -9.44 -2.03 -4.50
N PHE A 394 -10.31 -2.71 -5.24
CA PHE A 394 -10.87 -2.22 -6.51
C PHE A 394 -12.13 -2.99 -6.91
N SER A 395 -12.92 -2.42 -7.81
CA SER A 395 -14.01 -3.11 -8.49
C SER A 395 -13.79 -3.10 -10.01
N ILE A 396 -14.16 -4.20 -10.66
CA ILE A 396 -14.01 -4.41 -12.09
C ILE A 396 -15.16 -5.27 -12.62
N ASP A 397 -15.64 -4.97 -13.82
CA ASP A 397 -16.55 -5.86 -14.54
C ASP A 397 -15.88 -7.22 -14.82
N LYS A 398 -16.58 -8.31 -14.55
CA LYS A 398 -16.02 -9.67 -14.63
C LYS A 398 -15.62 -10.03 -16.06
N GLU A 399 -16.47 -9.73 -17.04
CA GLU A 399 -16.17 -10.01 -18.45
C GLU A 399 -15.00 -9.16 -18.93
N PHE A 400 -14.92 -7.90 -18.47
CA PHE A 400 -13.75 -7.07 -18.78
C PHE A 400 -12.47 -7.62 -18.16
N PHE A 401 -12.50 -8.07 -16.90
CA PHE A 401 -11.34 -8.69 -16.25
C PHE A 401 -10.87 -9.94 -17.00
N GLU A 402 -11.80 -10.79 -17.45
CA GLU A 402 -11.51 -11.97 -18.27
C GLU A 402 -10.95 -11.59 -19.64
N ARG A 403 -11.51 -10.57 -20.30
CA ARG A 403 -11.00 -10.04 -21.57
C ARG A 403 -9.57 -9.51 -21.48
N LEU A 404 -9.20 -8.89 -20.35
CA LEU A 404 -7.82 -8.47 -20.08
C LEU A 404 -6.87 -9.64 -19.77
N GLY A 405 -7.36 -10.88 -19.83
CA GLY A 405 -6.61 -12.09 -19.48
C GLY A 405 -6.38 -12.25 -17.98
N THR A 406 -7.22 -11.62 -17.16
CA THR A 406 -7.13 -11.57 -15.68
C THR A 406 -5.74 -11.11 -15.22
N TYR A 407 -5.23 -11.60 -14.08
CA TYR A 407 -3.81 -11.44 -13.73
C TYR A 407 -2.93 -12.44 -14.51
N ASP A 408 -1.67 -12.10 -14.72
CA ASP A 408 -0.66 -13.06 -15.17
C ASP A 408 -0.47 -14.17 -14.11
N SER A 409 -0.95 -15.38 -14.40
CA SER A 409 -0.82 -16.55 -13.52
C SER A 409 0.64 -17.00 -13.30
N GLY A 410 1.57 -16.51 -14.13
CA GLY A 410 3.01 -16.69 -13.96
C GLY A 410 3.63 -15.79 -12.91
N PHE A 411 2.90 -14.79 -12.38
CA PHE A 411 3.34 -14.04 -11.22
C PHE A 411 3.29 -14.93 -9.99
N ASP A 412 4.30 -14.80 -9.15
CA ASP A 412 4.43 -15.55 -7.91
C ASP A 412 4.08 -14.66 -6.70
N ILE A 413 3.39 -15.24 -5.73
CA ILE A 413 2.93 -14.66 -4.46
C ILE A 413 2.28 -13.26 -4.55
N TRP A 414 3.08 -12.21 -4.65
CA TRP A 414 2.68 -10.81 -4.59
C TRP A 414 3.74 -9.89 -5.21
N GLY A 415 3.31 -8.77 -5.76
CA GLY A 415 4.15 -7.67 -6.24
C GLY A 415 4.06 -7.52 -7.76
N GLY A 416 3.82 -6.29 -8.20
CA GLY A 416 3.75 -5.90 -9.61
C GLY A 416 2.39 -6.14 -10.27
N GLU A 417 1.50 -6.95 -9.70
CA GLU A 417 0.18 -7.25 -10.28
C GLU A 417 -0.70 -6.01 -10.39
N ASN A 418 -0.55 -5.07 -9.46
CA ASN A 418 -1.28 -3.81 -9.44
C ASN A 418 -0.88 -2.91 -10.61
N LEU A 419 0.42 -2.83 -10.91
CA LEU A 419 0.94 -2.12 -12.08
C LEU A 419 0.56 -2.82 -13.37
N GLU A 420 0.64 -4.16 -13.40
CA GLU A 420 0.30 -4.95 -14.58
C GLU A 420 -1.16 -4.74 -15.01
N LEU A 421 -2.09 -4.84 -14.07
CA LEU A 421 -3.51 -4.62 -14.38
C LEU A 421 -3.80 -3.15 -14.72
N SER A 422 -3.05 -2.21 -14.14
CA SER A 422 -3.14 -0.78 -14.49
C SER A 422 -2.75 -0.53 -15.96
N PHE A 423 -1.61 -1.11 -16.40
CA PHE A 423 -1.14 -1.00 -17.78
C PHE A 423 -2.08 -1.69 -18.76
N LYS A 424 -2.54 -2.91 -18.45
CA LYS A 424 -3.59 -3.59 -19.21
C LYS A 424 -4.82 -2.72 -19.40
N THR A 425 -5.34 -2.16 -18.29
CA THR A 425 -6.56 -1.37 -18.31
C THR A 425 -6.40 -0.18 -19.25
N TRP A 426 -5.36 0.64 -19.06
CA TRP A 426 -5.16 1.83 -19.88
C TRP A 426 -4.80 1.53 -21.33
N MET A 427 -3.85 0.61 -21.54
CA MET A 427 -3.31 0.34 -22.86
C MET A 427 -4.28 -0.47 -23.72
N CYS A 428 -5.20 -1.24 -23.13
CA CYS A 428 -6.14 -2.10 -23.85
C CYS A 428 -7.59 -1.56 -23.85
N GLY A 429 -7.75 -0.24 -23.75
CA GLY A 429 -9.02 0.44 -24.04
C GLY A 429 -9.99 0.62 -22.86
N GLY A 430 -9.51 0.44 -21.62
CA GLY A 430 -10.23 0.77 -20.40
C GLY A 430 -9.79 2.09 -19.76
N THR A 431 -10.35 2.37 -18.59
CA THR A 431 -10.03 3.52 -17.75
C THR A 431 -9.82 3.08 -16.31
N LEU A 432 -8.90 3.72 -15.58
CA LEU A 432 -8.65 3.45 -14.17
C LEU A 432 -8.93 4.71 -13.35
N GLU A 433 -9.86 4.62 -12.40
CA GLU A 433 -10.35 5.78 -11.64
C GLU A 433 -10.21 5.56 -10.12
N ILE A 434 -9.83 6.61 -9.39
CA ILE A 434 -10.11 6.72 -7.95
C ILE A 434 -11.45 7.42 -7.81
N VAL A 435 -12.35 6.90 -6.96
CA VAL A 435 -13.69 7.46 -6.74
C VAL A 435 -13.75 8.12 -5.36
N PRO A 436 -13.63 9.47 -5.26
CA PRO A 436 -13.60 10.18 -3.97
C PRO A 436 -14.82 9.97 -3.08
N CYS A 437 -15.97 9.62 -3.65
CA CYS A 437 -17.17 9.33 -2.87
C CYS A 437 -17.18 7.95 -2.20
N SER A 438 -16.23 7.08 -2.53
CA SER A 438 -16.11 5.73 -1.98
C SER A 438 -14.90 5.67 -1.06
N HIS A 439 -15.12 5.31 0.20
CA HIS A 439 -14.07 5.23 1.21
C HIS A 439 -14.02 3.83 1.84
N VAL A 440 -12.81 3.29 1.93
CA VAL A 440 -12.54 2.04 2.63
C VAL A 440 -11.25 2.19 3.41
N GLY A 441 -11.31 1.99 4.73
CA GLY A 441 -10.13 1.99 5.58
C GLY A 441 -9.33 0.71 5.41
N HIS A 442 -8.01 0.83 5.51
CA HIS A 442 -7.08 -0.28 5.41
C HIS A 442 -5.99 -0.17 6.49
N ILE A 443 -5.66 -1.28 7.15
CA ILE A 443 -4.57 -1.32 8.13
C ILE A 443 -3.22 -1.38 7.40
N PHE A 444 -2.51 -0.26 7.33
CA PHE A 444 -1.18 -0.20 6.69
C PHE A 444 -0.08 -0.74 7.60
N ARG A 445 0.49 -1.89 7.23
CA ARG A 445 1.57 -2.54 7.98
C ARG A 445 2.94 -2.03 7.53
N LYS A 446 3.87 -1.85 8.48
CA LYS A 446 5.27 -1.47 8.19
C LYS A 446 6.13 -2.63 7.68
N ARG A 447 5.69 -3.87 7.91
CA ARG A 447 6.36 -5.10 7.47
C ARG A 447 5.32 -6.14 7.07
N SER A 448 5.68 -7.02 6.13
CA SER A 448 4.88 -8.21 5.86
C SER A 448 5.05 -9.22 7.02
N PRO A 449 3.95 -9.76 7.60
CA PRO A 449 4.05 -10.80 8.63
C PRO A 449 4.28 -12.19 8.06
N TYR A 450 4.21 -12.37 6.74
CA TYR A 450 4.22 -13.69 6.11
C TYR A 450 5.63 -14.19 5.82
N LYS A 451 5.82 -15.50 5.99
CA LYS A 451 7.06 -16.16 5.60
C LYS A 451 7.14 -16.25 4.07
N TRP A 452 8.24 -15.77 3.51
CA TRP A 452 8.53 -15.88 2.08
C TRP A 452 9.29 -17.16 1.79
N ARG A 453 9.11 -17.74 0.61
CA ARG A 453 9.94 -18.86 0.16
C ARG A 453 11.38 -18.38 0.03
N THR A 454 12.33 -19.16 0.54
CA THR A 454 13.77 -18.82 0.48
C THR A 454 14.31 -19.03 -0.94
N GLY A 455 15.25 -18.17 -1.37
CA GLY A 455 16.03 -18.37 -2.60
C GLY A 455 15.48 -17.74 -3.89
N VAL A 456 14.28 -17.14 -3.88
CA VAL A 456 13.71 -16.46 -5.08
C VAL A 456 13.36 -15.02 -4.74
N ASN A 457 13.90 -14.07 -5.50
CA ASN A 457 13.43 -12.68 -5.46
C ASN A 457 12.14 -12.57 -6.29
N VAL A 458 11.02 -12.90 -5.64
CA VAL A 458 9.67 -12.94 -6.23
C VAL A 458 9.29 -11.61 -6.88
N ILE A 459 9.59 -10.49 -6.21
CA ILE A 459 9.28 -9.14 -6.72
C ILE A 459 10.07 -8.88 -8.00
N LYS A 460 11.39 -9.15 -8.02
CA LYS A 460 12.21 -9.02 -9.25
C LYS A 460 11.63 -9.87 -10.38
N ARG A 461 11.27 -11.13 -10.11
CA ARG A 461 10.69 -12.03 -11.11
C ARG A 461 9.43 -11.43 -11.75
N ASN A 462 8.45 -11.03 -10.93
CA ASN A 462 7.19 -10.47 -11.41
C ASN A 462 7.40 -9.14 -12.16
N SER A 463 8.26 -8.27 -11.64
CA SER A 463 8.60 -7.00 -12.28
C SER A 463 9.29 -7.20 -13.64
N VAL A 464 10.15 -8.21 -13.81
CA VAL A 464 10.73 -8.53 -15.12
C VAL A 464 9.65 -9.05 -16.08
N ARG A 465 8.74 -9.93 -15.64
CA ARG A 465 7.61 -10.39 -16.48
C ARG A 465 6.76 -9.22 -16.96
N LEU A 466 6.38 -8.33 -16.05
CA LEU A 466 5.67 -7.09 -16.37
C LEU A 466 6.45 -6.25 -17.39
N ALA A 467 7.75 -6.04 -17.15
CA ALA A 467 8.60 -5.22 -17.99
C ALA A 467 8.68 -5.75 -19.43
N GLU A 468 8.88 -7.06 -19.56
CA GLU A 468 8.96 -7.77 -20.84
C GLU A 468 7.68 -7.69 -21.66
N VAL A 469 6.52 -7.62 -21.01
CA VAL A 469 5.23 -7.62 -21.71
C VAL A 469 4.74 -6.21 -21.98
N TRP A 470 4.95 -5.25 -21.07
CA TRP A 470 4.22 -3.98 -21.06
C TRP A 470 5.06 -2.72 -21.24
N LEU A 471 6.38 -2.75 -21.01
CA LEU A 471 7.20 -1.52 -20.99
C LEU A 471 7.91 -1.21 -22.31
N ASP A 472 7.78 -2.04 -23.34
CA ASP A 472 8.42 -1.84 -24.65
C ASP A 472 9.91 -1.46 -24.54
N GLU A 473 10.38 -0.45 -25.26
CA GLU A 473 11.75 0.05 -25.21
C GLU A 473 12.14 0.69 -23.86
N TYR A 474 11.17 0.96 -22.98
CA TYR A 474 11.39 1.55 -21.65
C TYR A 474 11.75 0.51 -20.59
N ALA A 475 11.57 -0.78 -20.88
CA ALA A 475 11.97 -1.88 -19.99
C ALA A 475 13.47 -1.80 -19.60
N LYS A 476 14.30 -1.22 -20.49
CA LYS A 476 15.73 -0.97 -20.24
C LYS A 476 16.01 -0.20 -18.96
N TYR A 477 15.14 0.73 -18.55
CA TYR A 477 15.35 1.53 -17.34
C TYR A 477 15.20 0.71 -16.07
N TYR A 478 14.27 -0.25 -16.07
CA TYR A 478 14.17 -1.22 -14.98
C TYR A 478 15.35 -2.18 -14.99
N TYR A 479 15.74 -2.70 -16.17
CA TYR A 479 16.88 -3.61 -16.29
C TYR A 479 18.18 -3.00 -15.76
N GLN A 480 18.47 -1.74 -16.07
CA GLN A 480 19.65 -1.05 -15.55
C GLN A 480 19.69 -1.02 -14.02
N ARG A 481 18.54 -0.86 -13.35
CA ARG A 481 18.45 -0.81 -11.88
C ARG A 481 18.69 -2.14 -11.20
N ILE A 482 18.36 -3.24 -11.87
CA ILE A 482 18.64 -4.60 -11.39
C ILE A 482 20.00 -5.14 -11.90
N GLY A 483 20.87 -4.28 -12.43
CA GLY A 483 22.19 -4.67 -12.94
C GLY A 483 22.15 -5.42 -14.28
N ASN A 484 21.08 -5.25 -15.06
CA ASN A 484 20.76 -5.95 -16.30
C ASN A 484 20.64 -7.48 -16.19
N ASP A 485 20.74 -8.03 -14.99
CA ASP A 485 20.45 -9.43 -14.73
C ASP A 485 18.94 -9.61 -14.55
N LYS A 486 18.29 -10.12 -15.58
CA LYS A 486 16.84 -10.42 -15.57
C LYS A 486 16.50 -11.65 -14.74
N GLY A 487 17.47 -12.54 -14.47
CA GLY A 487 17.21 -13.87 -13.91
C GLY A 487 16.22 -14.71 -14.74
N ASP A 488 15.75 -15.81 -14.16
CA ASP A 488 14.64 -16.58 -14.73
C ASP A 488 13.30 -15.94 -14.35
N TYR A 489 12.58 -15.45 -15.36
CA TYR A 489 11.24 -14.89 -15.24
C TYR A 489 10.15 -15.74 -15.91
N GLY A 490 10.51 -16.91 -16.47
CA GLY A 490 9.61 -17.85 -17.15
C GLY A 490 9.06 -17.32 -18.48
N ASP A 491 8.24 -18.13 -19.14
CA ASP A 491 7.63 -17.77 -20.42
C ASP A 491 6.54 -16.68 -20.24
N VAL A 492 6.55 -15.71 -21.15
CA VAL A 492 5.59 -14.60 -21.24
C VAL A 492 4.90 -14.54 -22.61
N SER A 493 5.12 -15.53 -23.48
CA SER A 493 4.62 -15.54 -24.86
C SER A 493 3.10 -15.39 -24.93
N SER A 494 2.35 -16.11 -24.10
CA SER A 494 0.89 -15.98 -24.03
C SER A 494 0.42 -14.57 -23.63
N ARG A 495 1.18 -13.87 -22.79
CA ARG A 495 0.86 -12.50 -22.35
C ARG A 495 1.14 -11.49 -23.46
N LYS A 496 2.24 -11.67 -24.21
CA LYS A 496 2.57 -10.86 -25.39
C LYS A 496 1.53 -11.05 -26.50
N GLN A 497 1.15 -12.30 -26.79
CA GLN A 497 0.12 -12.62 -27.76
C GLN A 497 -1.23 -11.97 -27.40
N LEU A 498 -1.67 -12.07 -26.14
CA LEU A 498 -2.90 -11.41 -25.70
C LEU A 498 -2.85 -9.89 -25.92
N ARG A 499 -1.71 -9.25 -25.63
CA ARG A 499 -1.53 -7.81 -25.84
C ARG A 499 -1.68 -7.44 -27.32
N GLU A 500 -1.17 -8.27 -28.23
CA GLU A 500 -1.30 -8.09 -29.67
C GLU A 500 -2.75 -8.30 -30.14
N GLU A 501 -3.41 -9.37 -29.69
CA GLU A 501 -4.80 -9.72 -30.05
C GLU A 501 -5.81 -8.64 -29.61
N LEU A 502 -5.58 -8.03 -28.44
CA LEU A 502 -6.41 -6.92 -27.94
C LEU A 502 -6.11 -5.58 -28.63
N GLY A 503 -5.08 -5.50 -29.48
CA GLY A 503 -4.68 -4.26 -30.14
C GLY A 503 -4.25 -3.16 -29.15
N CYS A 504 -3.62 -3.55 -28.05
CA CYS A 504 -3.25 -2.61 -26.99
C CYS A 504 -2.23 -1.55 -27.48
N LYS A 505 -2.32 -0.35 -26.93
CA LYS A 505 -1.40 0.76 -27.20
C LYS A 505 0.02 0.46 -26.71
N SER A 506 0.98 1.25 -27.19
CA SER A 506 2.37 1.18 -26.73
C SER A 506 2.54 1.82 -25.36
N PHE A 507 3.62 1.48 -24.68
CA PHE A 507 3.98 2.11 -23.40
C PHE A 507 4.31 3.59 -23.57
N ARG A 508 4.87 3.97 -24.73
CA ARG A 508 5.02 5.37 -25.10
C ARG A 508 3.69 6.13 -25.09
N TRP A 509 2.65 5.56 -25.70
CA TRP A 509 1.32 6.16 -25.66
C TRP A 509 0.82 6.31 -24.22
N TYR A 510 1.06 5.31 -23.36
CA TYR A 510 0.70 5.38 -21.94
C TYR A 510 1.41 6.55 -21.23
N LEU A 511 2.73 6.72 -21.41
CA LEU A 511 3.46 7.84 -20.84
C LEU A 511 2.96 9.19 -21.38
N ASP A 512 2.76 9.32 -22.69
CA ASP A 512 2.35 10.58 -23.31
C ASP A 512 0.91 11.01 -22.92
N ASN A 513 0.01 10.05 -22.67
CA ASN A 513 -1.42 10.33 -22.51
C ASN A 513 -1.91 10.18 -21.07
N ILE A 514 -1.39 9.19 -20.35
CA ILE A 514 -1.88 8.78 -19.03
C ILE A 514 -0.96 9.25 -17.91
N PHE A 515 0.36 9.16 -18.08
CA PHE A 515 1.30 9.57 -17.03
C PHE A 515 2.45 10.47 -17.52
N PRO A 516 2.15 11.63 -18.14
CA PRO A 516 3.17 12.53 -18.69
C PRO A 516 4.03 13.20 -17.61
N GLU A 517 3.61 13.18 -16.35
CA GLU A 517 4.37 13.72 -15.22
C GLU A 517 5.52 12.79 -14.78
N LEU A 518 5.56 11.53 -15.24
CA LEU A 518 6.64 10.61 -14.92
C LEU A 518 7.92 10.98 -15.66
N PHE A 519 8.94 11.41 -14.91
CA PHE A 519 10.26 11.71 -15.46
C PHE A 519 10.89 10.47 -16.11
N ILE A 520 11.30 10.57 -17.38
CA ILE A 520 11.93 9.48 -18.14
C ILE A 520 13.47 9.61 -18.04
N PRO A 521 14.22 8.60 -17.55
CA PRO A 521 15.65 8.74 -17.29
C PRO A 521 16.50 9.04 -18.53
N GLY A 522 16.02 8.68 -19.74
CA GLY A 522 16.70 9.02 -20.99
C GLY A 522 16.71 10.51 -21.33
N GLU A 523 15.87 11.30 -20.66
CA GLU A 523 15.82 12.76 -20.80
C GLU A 523 16.76 13.46 -19.82
N ALA A 524 17.45 12.71 -18.95
CA ALA A 524 18.45 13.24 -18.04
C ALA A 524 19.68 13.75 -18.80
N VAL A 525 20.22 14.90 -18.38
CA VAL A 525 21.48 15.46 -18.90
C VAL A 525 22.65 14.51 -18.66
N ALA A 526 22.66 13.82 -17.51
CA ALA A 526 23.67 12.84 -17.14
C ALA A 526 23.09 11.79 -16.18
N SER A 527 23.68 10.59 -16.18
CA SER A 527 23.37 9.53 -15.21
C SER A 527 24.65 8.76 -14.86
N GLY A 528 24.77 8.29 -13.62
CA GLY A 528 25.95 7.55 -13.14
C GLY A 528 26.19 7.69 -11.65
N GLU A 529 27.30 7.13 -11.16
CA GLU A 529 27.74 7.34 -9.79
C GLU A 529 28.41 8.71 -9.62
N VAL A 530 28.20 9.34 -8.46
CA VAL A 530 28.92 10.54 -8.04
C VAL A 530 29.98 10.13 -7.03
N LYS A 531 31.23 10.02 -7.47
CA LYS A 531 32.35 9.55 -6.65
C LYS A 531 33.20 10.71 -6.14
N SER A 532 33.46 10.74 -4.84
CA SER A 532 34.47 11.62 -4.26
C SER A 532 35.86 11.09 -4.60
N LEU A 533 36.62 11.86 -5.37
CA LEU A 533 38.00 11.51 -5.73
C LEU A 533 38.96 11.47 -4.54
N ILE A 534 38.63 12.20 -3.45
CA ILE A 534 39.47 12.28 -2.25
C ILE A 534 39.17 11.12 -1.30
N LEU A 535 37.89 10.78 -1.13
CA LEU A 535 37.48 9.76 -0.16
C LEU A 535 37.34 8.37 -0.77
N ILE A 536 37.33 8.25 -2.10
CA ILE A 536 37.02 7.00 -2.83
C ILE A 536 35.65 6.44 -2.39
N LEU A 537 34.73 7.34 -2.04
CA LEU A 537 33.37 7.01 -1.63
C LEU A 537 32.40 7.49 -2.72
N CYS A 538 31.37 6.70 -3.00
CA CYS A 538 30.25 7.11 -3.84
C CYS A 538 29.17 7.75 -2.98
N LEU A 539 28.52 8.77 -3.54
CA LEU A 539 27.31 9.33 -2.95
C LEU A 539 26.21 8.25 -3.02
N VAL A 540 25.69 7.88 -1.85
CA VAL A 540 24.58 6.93 -1.73
C VAL A 540 23.39 7.66 -1.16
N PHE A 541 22.22 7.51 -1.78
CA PHE A 541 20.97 8.02 -1.23
C PHE A 541 20.40 6.98 -0.28
N PHE A 542 20.52 7.21 1.03
CA PHE A 542 19.77 6.42 2.01
C PHE A 542 18.39 7.06 2.19
N PRO A 543 17.30 6.28 2.16
CA PRO A 543 16.03 6.79 2.64
C PRO A 543 16.19 7.12 4.12
N PHE A 544 16.05 8.40 4.48
CA PHE A 544 16.00 8.83 5.87
C PHE A 544 14.77 8.19 6.54
N THR A 545 14.94 7.03 7.17
CA THR A 545 13.98 6.56 8.17
C THR A 545 14.28 7.33 9.45
N ASN A 546 13.39 8.25 9.81
CA ASN A 546 13.48 9.01 11.04
C ASN A 546 13.31 8.06 12.24
N LYS A 547 14.42 7.51 12.76
CA LYS A 547 14.48 6.83 14.06
C LYS A 547 15.80 7.14 14.74
N ASN A 548 15.70 7.89 15.83
CA ASN A 548 16.58 7.75 16.97
C ASN A 548 16.66 6.25 17.32
N ASN A 549 17.78 5.59 17.02
CA ASN A 549 18.42 4.53 17.79
C ASN A 549 19.67 4.05 17.02
N HIS A 550 20.70 3.70 17.79
CA HIS A 550 22.10 3.55 17.39
C HIS A 550 22.41 2.66 16.18
N PHE A 551 23.52 3.02 15.52
CA PHE A 551 24.19 2.41 14.39
C PHE A 551 24.58 0.94 14.59
N GLU A 552 24.55 0.17 13.48
CA GLU A 552 25.62 -0.75 13.13
C GLU A 552 25.91 -0.62 11.63
N SER A 553 27.13 -0.22 11.29
CA SER A 553 27.59 -0.06 9.91
C SER A 553 27.99 -1.43 9.34
N GLN A 554 27.20 -1.99 8.42
CA GLN A 554 27.69 -3.09 7.59
C GLN A 554 28.43 -2.52 6.38
N HIS A 555 29.75 -2.75 6.35
CA HIS A 555 30.59 -2.54 5.18
C HIS A 555 30.19 -3.52 4.06
N ALA A 556 29.56 -3.01 3.01
CA ALA A 556 29.47 -3.74 1.75
C ALA A 556 30.78 -3.56 0.97
N ASN A 557 31.52 -4.65 0.82
CA ASN A 557 32.75 -4.74 0.02
C ASN A 557 32.36 -4.73 -1.47
N PRO A 558 32.97 -3.89 -2.34
CA PRO A 558 32.62 -3.84 -3.75
C PRO A 558 33.11 -5.11 -4.48
N ARG A 559 32.22 -5.71 -5.29
CA ARG A 559 32.61 -6.55 -6.44
C ARG A 559 32.28 -5.79 -7.71
#